data_AF-A0A7J9LLC4-F1
#
_entry.id   AF-A0A7J9LLC4-F1
#
_cell.length_a   1.000
_cell.length_b   1.000
_cell.length_c   1.000
_cell.angle_alpha   90.00
_cell.angle_beta   90.00
_cell.angle_gamma   90.00
#
_symmetry.space_group_name_H-M   'P 1'
#
loop_
_entity.id
_entity.type
_entity.pdbx_description
1 polymer ?
#
loop_
_entity_poly.entity_id
_entity_poly.type
_entity_poly.pdbx_seq_one_letter_code
_entity_poly.pdbx_strand_id
1 'polypeptide(L)'
;MKLMESLDLSMNRLNGEIPLSLSNLNFLNHFNVSYSNLTGQIPTSTQLQSFENFSYMGNHLCGPPLTKNCSTKDFSTDIANNGSSNEGSKVNWLYVSIVLGFVMGFSGVVAPLFFIRPWRIAYYRKLDHICGRLYVF
;
A
#
# COMPACT_ATOMS: atom_id res chain seq x y z
N MET A 1 -11.24 36.28 -13.60
CA MET A 1 -11.17 34.87 -14.05
C MET A 1 -12.49 34.13 -13.78
N LYS A 2 -13.65 34.74 -14.04
CA LYS A 2 -14.97 34.16 -13.69
C LYS A 2 -15.61 33.33 -14.82
N LEU A 3 -14.93 33.16 -15.94
CA LEU A 3 -15.45 32.54 -17.18
C LEU A 3 -14.55 31.39 -17.68
N MET A 4 -13.85 30.70 -16.76
CA MET A 4 -13.00 29.58 -17.16
C MET A 4 -13.86 28.34 -17.41
N GLU A 5 -13.77 27.81 -18.63
CA GLU A 5 -14.55 26.65 -19.09
C GLU A 5 -13.77 25.34 -18.99
N SER A 6 -12.45 25.36 -19.22
CA SER A 6 -11.60 24.18 -19.12
C SER A 6 -10.35 24.47 -18.32
N LEU A 7 -10.04 23.59 -17.38
CA LEU A 7 -8.84 23.62 -16.57
C LEU A 7 -8.26 22.21 -16.46
N ASP A 8 -7.17 21.98 -17.19
CA ASP A 8 -6.39 20.75 -17.10
C ASP A 8 -5.02 21.09 -16.50
N LEU A 9 -4.74 20.50 -15.35
CA LEU A 9 -3.49 20.56 -14.61
C LEU A 9 -2.99 19.15 -14.27
N SER A 10 -3.45 18.15 -15.01
CA SER A 10 -3.05 16.76 -14.79
C SER A 10 -1.56 16.54 -15.06
N MET A 11 -0.98 15.49 -14.44
CA MET A 11 0.42 15.10 -14.60
C MET A 11 1.44 16.20 -14.30
N ASN A 12 1.14 17.06 -13.33
CA ASN A 12 2.04 18.09 -12.86
C ASN A 12 2.59 17.76 -11.46
N ARG A 13 3.55 18.56 -10.99
CA ARG A 13 4.10 18.43 -9.63
C ARG A 13 3.49 19.46 -8.67
N LEU A 14 2.17 19.65 -8.78
CA LEU A 14 1.45 20.57 -7.90
C LEU A 14 1.37 19.97 -6.50
N ASN A 15 1.67 20.79 -5.49
CA ASN A 15 1.63 20.42 -4.07
C ASN A 15 0.71 21.36 -3.30
N GLY A 16 0.27 20.93 -2.11
CA GLY A 16 -0.57 21.72 -1.23
C GLY A 16 -2.06 21.49 -1.47
N GLU A 17 -2.90 22.38 -0.95
CA GLU A 17 -4.35 22.25 -1.00
C GLU A 17 -4.96 22.90 -2.24
N ILE A 18 -6.10 22.39 -2.69
CA ILE A 18 -6.89 23.05 -3.73
C ILE A 18 -7.46 24.34 -3.12
N PRO A 19 -7.14 25.52 -3.67
CA PRO A 19 -7.53 26.78 -3.07
C PRO A 19 -9.05 26.96 -3.11
N LEU A 20 -9.62 27.47 -2.02
CA LEU A 20 -11.05 27.81 -1.92
C LEU A 20 -11.52 28.76 -3.02
N SER A 21 -10.65 29.61 -3.57
CA SER A 21 -11.01 30.48 -4.70
C SER A 21 -11.44 29.70 -5.94
N LEU A 22 -10.99 28.46 -6.09
CA LEU A 22 -11.39 27.57 -7.20
C LEU A 22 -12.85 27.13 -7.09
N SER A 23 -13.45 27.16 -5.90
CA SER A 23 -14.88 26.85 -5.70
C SER A 23 -15.81 27.92 -6.26
N ASN A 24 -15.30 29.14 -6.50
CA ASN A 24 -16.05 30.27 -7.07
C ASN A 24 -16.14 30.24 -8.60
N LEU A 25 -15.56 29.24 -9.26
CA LEU A 25 -15.67 29.04 -10.70
C LEU A 25 -17.01 28.35 -10.99
N ASN A 26 -17.86 29.00 -11.79
CA ASN A 26 -19.24 28.58 -12.05
C ASN A 26 -19.49 28.14 -13.51
N PHE A 27 -18.48 28.22 -14.38
CA PHE A 27 -18.61 27.92 -15.80
C PHE A 27 -17.68 26.79 -16.26
N LEU A 28 -17.10 26.05 -15.31
CA LEU A 28 -16.14 25.01 -15.59
C LEU A 28 -16.86 23.77 -16.12
N ASN A 29 -16.52 23.38 -17.33
CA ASN A 29 -17.05 22.23 -18.07
C ASN A 29 -16.06 21.06 -18.06
N HIS A 30 -14.75 21.34 -18.02
CA HIS A 30 -13.71 20.33 -17.93
C HIS A 30 -12.72 20.66 -16.82
N PHE A 31 -12.51 19.71 -15.90
CA PHE A 31 -11.58 19.84 -14.79
C PHE A 31 -10.77 18.55 -14.62
N ASN A 32 -9.45 18.68 -14.59
CA ASN A 32 -8.56 17.55 -14.31
C ASN A 32 -7.32 18.04 -13.55
N VAL A 33 -7.06 17.46 -12.38
CA VAL A 33 -5.86 17.70 -11.55
C VAL A 33 -5.17 16.39 -11.20
N SER A 34 -5.47 15.32 -11.94
CA SER A 34 -5.00 13.98 -11.65
C SER A 34 -3.48 13.88 -11.74
N TYR A 35 -2.91 12.90 -11.02
CA TYR A 35 -1.48 12.62 -11.00
C TYR A 35 -0.63 13.85 -10.65
N SER A 36 -1.01 14.52 -9.57
CA SER A 36 -0.22 15.55 -8.89
C SER A 36 -0.03 15.15 -7.43
N ASN A 37 0.59 16.00 -6.61
CA ASN A 37 0.82 15.71 -5.20
C ASN A 37 0.04 16.70 -4.30
N LEU A 38 -1.21 16.99 -4.70
CA LEU A 38 -2.16 17.79 -3.95
C LEU A 38 -2.64 17.02 -2.72
N THR A 39 -2.89 17.75 -1.62
CA THR A 39 -3.27 17.22 -0.31
C THR A 39 -4.52 17.92 0.22
N GLY A 40 -5.19 17.32 1.19
CA GLY A 40 -6.28 17.98 1.93
C GLY A 40 -7.67 17.76 1.33
N GLN A 41 -8.63 18.57 1.77
CA GLN A 41 -10.03 18.42 1.38
C GLN A 41 -10.33 19.10 0.04
N ILE A 42 -11.10 18.43 -0.82
CA ILE A 42 -11.67 19.09 -2.01
C ILE A 42 -12.65 20.18 -1.54
N PRO A 43 -12.43 21.45 -1.91
CA PRO A 43 -13.30 22.53 -1.48
C PRO A 43 -14.71 22.32 -2.02
N THR A 44 -15.69 22.52 -1.15
CA THR A 44 -17.10 22.34 -1.50
C THR A 44 -17.52 23.39 -2.53
N SER A 45 -18.01 22.94 -3.69
CA SER A 45 -18.49 23.77 -4.78
C SER A 45 -19.58 23.03 -5.56
N THR A 46 -20.46 23.78 -6.22
CA THR A 46 -21.51 23.24 -7.10
C THR A 46 -20.95 22.43 -8.28
N GLN A 47 -19.79 22.82 -8.82
CA GLN A 47 -19.19 22.14 -9.99
C GLN A 47 -18.07 21.16 -9.65
N LEU A 48 -17.26 21.42 -8.62
CA LEU A 48 -16.15 20.52 -8.27
C LEU A 48 -16.64 19.12 -7.86
N GLN A 49 -17.84 19.03 -7.32
CA GLN A 49 -18.45 17.76 -6.92
C GLN A 49 -19.13 17.02 -8.08
N SER A 50 -19.36 17.69 -9.21
CA SER A 50 -19.95 17.05 -10.40
C SER A 50 -18.91 16.35 -11.28
N PHE A 51 -17.63 16.65 -11.11
CA PHE A 51 -16.57 15.99 -11.89
C PHE A 51 -16.32 14.57 -11.40
N GLU A 52 -15.88 13.71 -12.32
CA GLU A 52 -15.63 12.31 -12.01
C GLU A 52 -14.42 12.12 -11.09
N ASN A 53 -14.40 10.97 -10.43
CA ASN A 53 -13.32 10.60 -9.52
C ASN A 53 -11.94 10.54 -10.20
N PHE A 54 -11.89 10.26 -11.51
CA PHE A 54 -10.63 10.21 -12.26
C PHE A 54 -9.93 11.57 -12.29
N SER A 55 -10.67 12.68 -12.29
CA SER A 55 -10.12 14.04 -12.32
C SER A 55 -9.26 14.36 -11.09
N TYR A 56 -9.43 13.61 -10.01
CA TYR A 56 -8.73 13.78 -8.74
C TYR A 56 -7.75 12.63 -8.44
N MET A 57 -7.67 11.63 -9.32
CA MET A 57 -6.89 10.41 -9.12
C MET A 57 -5.40 10.71 -8.95
N GLY A 58 -4.69 9.89 -8.16
CA GLY A 58 -3.25 10.02 -8.00
C GLY A 58 -2.81 11.22 -7.16
N ASN A 59 -3.71 11.80 -6.34
CA ASN A 59 -3.40 12.83 -5.33
C ASN A 59 -3.78 12.33 -3.92
N HIS A 60 -3.38 13.09 -2.89
CA HIS A 60 -3.73 12.85 -1.48
C HIS A 60 -4.98 13.63 -1.02
N LEU A 61 -5.96 13.76 -1.92
CA LEU A 61 -7.21 14.49 -1.67
C LEU A 61 -8.25 13.64 -0.93
N CYS A 62 -9.17 14.29 -0.23
CA CYS A 62 -10.32 13.67 0.44
C CYS A 62 -11.58 14.54 0.34
N GLY A 63 -12.74 13.97 0.63
CA GLY A 63 -14.05 14.61 0.52
C GLY A 63 -14.73 14.35 -0.83
N PRO A 64 -16.03 14.67 -0.97
CA PRO A 64 -16.79 14.44 -2.20
C PRO A 64 -16.14 15.15 -3.40
N PRO A 65 -16.06 14.52 -4.59
CA PRO A 65 -16.71 13.27 -5.00
C PRO A 65 -15.93 11.97 -4.68
N LEU A 66 -14.78 12.05 -3.99
CA LEU A 66 -14.03 10.85 -3.59
C LEU A 66 -14.75 10.10 -2.46
N THR A 67 -14.57 8.78 -2.44
CA THR A 67 -15.04 7.92 -1.33
C THR A 67 -14.22 8.06 -0.04
N LYS A 68 -13.05 8.72 -0.11
CA LYS A 68 -12.17 8.97 1.03
C LYS A 68 -12.68 10.16 1.85
N ASN A 69 -13.18 9.91 3.06
CA ASN A 69 -13.64 10.96 3.96
C ASN A 69 -12.48 11.64 4.70
N CYS A 70 -12.52 12.98 4.80
CA CYS A 70 -11.61 13.76 5.63
C CYS A 70 -12.05 13.73 7.10
N SER A 71 -12.01 12.56 7.74
CA SER A 71 -12.35 12.46 9.16
C SER A 71 -11.13 12.84 10.00
N THR A 72 -11.21 13.93 10.75
CA THR A 72 -10.18 14.38 11.68
C THR A 72 -10.07 13.44 12.88
N LYS A 73 -9.36 12.32 12.72
CA LYS A 73 -8.67 11.54 13.77
C LYS A 73 -7.51 10.85 13.03
N ASP A 74 -6.28 11.34 13.12
CA ASP A 74 -5.44 11.23 14.31
C ASP A 74 -4.83 12.56 14.78
N PHE A 75 -5.44 13.15 15.81
CA PHE A 75 -4.64 13.56 16.98
C PHE A 75 -4.38 12.27 17.78
N SER A 76 -3.42 11.48 17.33
CA SER A 76 -2.76 10.51 18.20
C SER A 76 -1.45 11.14 18.62
N THR A 77 -1.46 11.54 19.88
CA THR A 77 -0.33 12.00 20.66
C THR A 77 0.77 10.94 20.64
N ASP A 78 1.72 11.03 19.72
CA ASP A 78 2.96 10.26 19.80
C ASP A 78 4.14 11.21 20.00
N ILE A 79 4.28 11.68 21.24
CA ILE A 79 5.62 11.88 21.79
C ILE A 79 6.22 10.48 21.92
N ALA A 80 6.92 10.04 20.88
CA ALA A 80 8.23 9.39 20.96
C ALA A 80 8.59 8.66 19.65
N ASN A 81 9.68 9.15 19.06
CA ASN A 81 10.71 8.40 18.35
C ASN A 81 10.47 7.95 16.90
N ASN A 82 11.14 8.71 16.03
CA ASN A 82 11.95 8.24 14.90
C ASN A 82 11.24 7.44 13.80
N GLY A 83 10.69 8.21 12.86
CA GLY A 83 11.14 8.15 11.46
C GLY A 83 11.04 6.80 10.76
N SER A 84 9.89 6.54 10.15
CA SER A 84 9.82 6.04 8.78
C SER A 84 8.41 6.24 8.25
N SER A 85 8.28 7.19 7.34
CA SER A 85 7.09 7.42 6.53
C SER A 85 6.89 6.22 5.61
N ASN A 86 6.17 5.20 6.07
CA ASN A 86 5.62 4.20 5.16
C ASN A 86 4.25 4.68 4.70
N GLU A 87 4.27 5.31 3.52
CA GLU A 87 3.15 5.36 2.61
C GLU A 87 2.44 4.00 2.59
N GLY A 88 1.10 4.06 2.69
CA GLY A 88 0.25 2.91 2.89
C GLY A 88 0.29 1.92 1.72
N SER A 89 1.28 1.03 1.75
CA SER A 89 1.09 -0.32 1.21
C SER A 89 0.23 -1.07 2.23
N LYS A 90 -0.99 -1.45 1.83
CA LYS A 90 -1.78 -2.43 2.59
C LYS A 90 -1.04 -3.77 2.54
N VAL A 91 -0.05 -3.93 3.42
CA VAL A 91 0.57 -5.23 3.66
C VAL A 91 -0.48 -6.11 4.31
N ASN A 92 -0.88 -7.17 3.60
CA ASN A 92 -1.82 -8.14 4.13
C ASN A 92 -1.13 -8.89 5.27
N TRP A 93 -1.40 -8.49 6.52
CA TRP A 93 -0.81 -9.08 7.72
C TRP A 93 -0.94 -10.61 7.77
N LEU A 94 -2.04 -11.13 7.19
CA LEU A 94 -2.26 -12.57 7.02
C LEU A 94 -1.24 -13.24 6.10
N TYR A 95 -0.83 -12.58 5.01
CA TYR A 95 0.21 -13.11 4.12
C TYR A 95 1.57 -13.12 4.82
N VAL A 96 1.87 -12.06 5.57
CA VAL A 96 3.11 -11.95 6.35
C VAL A 96 3.21 -13.06 7.39
N SER A 97 2.12 -13.37 8.11
CA SER A 97 2.10 -14.45 9.10
C SER A 97 2.24 -15.84 8.48
N ILE A 98 1.61 -16.07 7.31
CA ILE A 98 1.77 -17.32 6.55
C ILE A 98 3.24 -17.51 6.15
N VAL A 99 3.86 -16.50 5.55
CA VAL A 99 5.25 -16.58 5.08
C VAL A 99 6.22 -16.80 6.25
N LEU A 100 6.05 -16.05 7.35
CA LEU A 100 6.88 -16.23 8.55
C LEU A 100 6.72 -17.63 9.14
N GLY A 101 5.50 -18.16 9.18
CA GLY A 101 5.21 -19.52 9.63
C GLY A 101 5.88 -20.59 8.77
N PHE A 102 5.88 -20.43 7.45
CA PHE A 102 6.59 -21.33 6.54
C PHE A 102 8.10 -21.30 6.78
N VAL A 103 8.71 -20.13 6.96
CA VAL A 103 10.16 -20.01 7.19
C VAL A 103 10.55 -20.62 8.54
N MET A 104 9.81 -20.34 9.61
CA MET A 104 10.09 -20.90 10.95
C MET A 104 9.83 -22.42 11.00
N GLY A 105 8.78 -22.92 10.36
CA GLY A 105 8.47 -24.35 10.31
C GLY A 105 9.46 -25.13 9.45
N PHE A 106 9.81 -24.61 8.27
CA PHE A 106 10.75 -25.24 7.36
C PHE A 106 12.17 -25.25 7.94
N SER A 107 12.61 -24.15 8.57
CA SER A 107 13.91 -24.11 9.27
C SER A 107 13.96 -25.07 10.46
N GLY A 108 12.86 -25.29 11.17
CA GLY A 108 12.79 -26.28 12.25
C GLY A 108 13.03 -27.73 11.80
N VAL A 109 12.72 -28.08 10.55
CA VAL A 109 12.97 -29.42 9.98
C VAL A 109 14.33 -29.51 9.31
N VAL A 110 14.73 -28.46 8.59
CA VAL A 110 15.99 -28.44 7.82
C VAL A 110 17.21 -28.19 8.73
N ALA A 111 17.10 -27.34 9.75
CA ALA A 111 18.23 -27.02 10.62
C ALA A 111 18.75 -28.23 11.41
N PRO A 112 17.92 -29.10 12.02
CA PRO A 112 18.40 -30.32 12.68
C PRO A 112 19.11 -31.28 11.72
N LEU A 113 18.65 -31.39 10.47
CA LEU A 113 19.27 -32.23 9.44
C LEU A 113 20.67 -31.72 9.04
N PHE A 114 20.88 -30.40 9.07
CA PHE A 114 22.16 -29.77 8.75
C PHE A 114 23.13 -29.70 9.95
N PHE A 115 22.63 -29.39 11.15
CA PHE A 115 23.48 -29.15 12.33
C PHE A 115 23.86 -30.43 13.09
N ILE A 116 23.01 -31.47 13.09
CA ILE A 116 23.30 -32.71 13.80
C ILE A 116 24.07 -33.66 12.86
N ARG A 117 25.37 -33.40 12.72
CA ARG A 117 26.37 -34.26 12.05
C ARG A 117 26.17 -35.77 12.32
N PRO A 118 25.90 -36.25 13.56
CA PRO A 118 25.72 -37.69 13.80
C PRO A 118 24.38 -38.25 13.31
N TRP A 119 23.28 -37.49 13.33
CA TRP A 119 21.96 -37.95 12.85
C TRP A 119 21.91 -38.07 11.33
N ARG A 120 22.57 -37.16 10.61
CA ARG A 120 22.72 -37.27 9.15
C ARG A 120 23.40 -38.57 8.75
N ILE A 121 24.46 -38.96 9.46
CA ILE A 121 25.19 -40.21 9.21
C ILE A 121 24.31 -41.43 9.54
N ALA A 122 23.56 -41.39 10.65
CA ALA A 122 22.65 -42.47 11.02
C ALA A 122 21.49 -42.63 10.01
N TYR A 123 20.94 -41.52 9.51
CA TYR A 123 19.90 -41.51 8.48
C TYR A 123 20.40 -42.12 7.17
N TYR A 124 21.56 -41.70 6.68
CA TYR A 124 22.16 -42.28 5.47
C TYR A 124 22.48 -43.77 5.63
N ARG A 125 23.01 -44.20 6.79
CA ARG A 125 23.24 -45.64 7.06
C ARG A 125 21.95 -46.45 7.04
N LYS A 126 20.85 -45.89 7.55
CA LYS A 126 19.56 -46.57 7.58
C LYS A 126 18.93 -46.67 6.18
N LEU A 127 19.06 -45.62 5.37
CA LEU A 127 18.66 -45.66 3.96
C LEU A 127 19.47 -46.67 3.16
N ASP A 128 20.78 -46.71 3.36
CA ASP A 128 21.68 -47.65 2.68
C ASP A 128 21.32 -49.11 3.02
N HIS A 129 21.00 -49.38 4.29
CA HIS A 129 20.53 -50.69 4.73
C HIS A 129 19.17 -51.10 4.10
N ILE A 130 18.24 -50.17 3.94
CA ILE A 130 16.94 -50.43 3.29
C ILE A 130 17.15 -50.66 1.78
N CYS A 131 18.00 -49.86 1.14
CA CYS A 131 18.32 -49.98 -0.28
C CYS A 131 19.01 -51.32 -0.58
N GLY A 132 19.98 -51.72 0.25
CA GLY A 132 20.63 -53.03 0.14
C GLY A 132 19.69 -54.21 0.34
N ARG A 133 18.64 -54.09 1.18
CA ARG A 133 17.61 -55.13 1.30
C ARG A 133 16.65 -55.19 0.10
N LEU A 134 16.43 -54.07 -0.58
CA LEU A 134 15.57 -54.00 -1.78
C LEU A 134 16.30 -54.44 -3.05
N TYR A 135 17.62 -54.25 -3.11
CA TYR A 135 18.45 -54.63 -4.27
C TYR A 135 18.83 -56.13 -4.31
N VAL A 136 18.53 -56.87 -3.24
CA VAL A 136 18.83 -58.31 -3.09
C VAL A 136 17.56 -59.18 -3.29
N PHE A 137 16.52 -58.62 -3.91
CA PHE A 137 15.35 -59.33 -4.43
C PHE A 137 15.30 -59.24 -5.95
#